data_AF-A0A9P8CPM9-F1
#
_entry.id   AF-A0A9P8CPM9-F1
#
_cell.length_a   1.000
_cell.length_b   1.000
_cell.length_c   1.000
_cell.angle_alpha   90.00
_cell.angle_beta   90.00
_cell.angle_gamma   90.00
#
_symmetry.space_group_name_H-M   'P 1'
#
loop_
_entity.id
_entity.type
_entity.pdbx_description
1 polymer ?
#
loop_
_entity_poly.entity_id
_entity_poly.type
_entity_poly.pdbx_seq_one_letter_code
_entity_poly.pdbx_strand_id
1 'polypeptide(L)'
;MSQTTGIPVYNFPTDTGYRLLELRPDLLSILESPEAPPSLKLETGDDSALLKAGGKTWALRQKNTSNALILMRPHGDNGLAAMSTVHEIVELDAVKEDKPEGQAAPLSAKGKWHEKFGKKR
;
A
#
# COMPACT_ATOMS: atom_id res chain seq x y z
N MET A 1 -16.35 35.63 26.42
CA MET A 1 -16.42 35.06 25.05
C MET A 1 -15.11 34.35 24.79
N SER A 2 -15.05 33.03 24.96
CA SER A 2 -13.84 32.25 24.64
C SER A 2 -13.78 32.10 23.13
N GLN A 3 -12.87 32.81 22.46
CA GLN A 3 -12.67 32.63 21.02
C GLN A 3 -11.91 31.31 20.83
N THR A 4 -12.59 30.32 20.25
CA THR A 4 -11.93 29.09 19.81
C THR A 4 -11.04 29.45 18.63
N THR A 5 -9.74 29.67 18.88
CA THR A 5 -8.76 29.88 17.83
C THR A 5 -8.54 28.56 17.09
N GLY A 6 -9.39 28.29 16.09
CA GLY A 6 -9.30 27.09 15.27
C GLY A 6 -8.05 27.11 14.37
N ILE A 7 -7.66 25.94 13.88
CA ILE A 7 -6.61 25.81 12.86
C ILE A 7 -7.23 26.23 11.51
N PRO A 8 -6.74 27.28 10.83
CA PRO A 8 -7.23 27.65 9.51
C PRO A 8 -6.92 26.56 8.48
N VAL A 9 -7.91 26.22 7.68
CA VAL A 9 -7.80 25.23 6.59
C VAL A 9 -7.95 25.94 5.25
N TYR A 10 -6.98 25.73 4.36
CA TYR A 10 -6.91 26.32 3.04
C TYR A 10 -7.13 25.25 1.97
N ASN A 11 -7.92 25.56 0.95
CA ASN A 11 -8.04 24.72 -0.23
C ASN A 11 -6.87 25.03 -1.18
N PHE A 12 -5.91 24.10 -1.33
CA PHE A 12 -4.69 24.30 -2.11
C PHE A 12 -4.37 23.04 -2.92
N PRO A 13 -5.22 22.66 -3.89
CA PRO A 13 -5.02 21.44 -4.66
C PRO A 13 -3.75 21.55 -5.52
N THR A 14 -2.94 20.50 -5.50
CA THR A 14 -1.73 20.37 -6.32
C THR A 14 -2.00 19.56 -7.58
N ASP A 15 -1.22 19.78 -8.64
CA ASP A 15 -1.23 18.97 -9.87
C ASP A 15 -0.52 17.61 -9.73
N THR A 16 0.13 17.35 -8.59
CA THR A 16 1.09 16.25 -8.36
C THR A 16 0.46 14.83 -8.31
N GLY A 17 -0.86 14.67 -8.49
CA GLY A 17 -1.47 13.34 -8.68
C GLY A 17 -1.24 12.33 -7.54
N TYR A 18 -1.26 12.80 -6.28
CA TYR A 18 -0.98 11.95 -5.11
C TYR A 18 -1.86 10.71 -5.02
N ARG A 19 -1.25 9.57 -4.66
CA ARG A 19 -1.92 8.29 -4.39
C ARG A 19 -1.48 7.76 -3.02
N LEU A 20 -2.35 7.02 -2.36
CA LEU A 20 -2.03 6.31 -1.11
C LEU A 20 -1.67 4.86 -1.43
N LEU A 21 -0.47 4.45 -0.99
CA LEU A 21 0.02 3.07 -1.11
C LEU A 21 0.05 2.43 0.26
N GLU A 22 -0.46 1.21 0.37
CA GLU A 22 -0.35 0.39 1.58
C GLU A 22 1.12 -0.01 1.82
N LEU A 23 1.62 0.26 3.02
CA LEU A 23 2.95 -0.17 3.44
C LEU A 23 2.89 -1.49 4.21
N ARG A 24 3.15 -2.59 3.51
CA ARG A 24 3.33 -3.91 4.14
C ARG A 24 4.57 -3.89 5.06
N PRO A 25 4.61 -4.68 6.15
CA PRO A 25 5.74 -4.69 7.09
C PRO A 25 7.11 -4.96 6.45
N ASP A 26 7.13 -5.81 5.43
CA ASP A 26 8.36 -6.15 4.72
C ASP A 26 8.80 -5.07 3.73
N LEU A 27 7.87 -4.37 3.09
CA LEU A 27 8.18 -3.18 2.31
C LEU A 27 8.67 -2.05 3.21
N LEU A 28 8.04 -1.84 4.37
CA LEU A 28 8.47 -0.83 5.35
C LEU A 28 9.92 -1.09 5.80
N SER A 29 10.24 -2.35 6.10
CA SER A 29 11.60 -2.74 6.50
C SER A 29 12.65 -2.45 5.40
N ILE A 30 12.27 -2.58 4.12
CA ILE A 30 13.12 -2.19 2.98
C ILE A 30 13.27 -0.67 2.91
N LEU A 31 12.17 0.07 3.09
CA LEU A 31 12.14 1.54 3.03
C LEU A 31 12.97 2.21 4.12
N GLU A 32 13.00 1.62 5.32
CA GLU A 32 13.70 2.13 6.49
C GLU A 32 15.13 1.57 6.64
N SER A 33 15.61 0.77 5.68
CA SER A 33 16.95 0.17 5.75
C SER A 33 18.05 1.26 5.72
N PRO A 34 19.03 1.22 6.66
CA PRO A 34 20.07 2.24 6.76
C PRO A 34 21.22 2.04 5.76
N GLU A 35 21.31 0.88 5.09
CA GLU A 35 22.49 0.50 4.30
C GLU A 35 22.56 1.21 2.93
N ALA A 36 21.41 1.49 2.30
CA ALA A 36 21.34 2.18 1.01
C ALA A 36 19.90 2.69 0.74
N PRO A 37 19.72 3.78 -0.04
CA PRO A 37 18.39 4.22 -0.44
C PRO A 37 17.69 3.11 -1.23
N PRO A 38 16.51 2.67 -0.81
CA PRO A 38 15.84 1.53 -1.42
C PRO A 38 15.34 1.88 -2.82
N SER A 39 15.66 1.05 -3.82
CA SER A 39 15.16 1.22 -5.18
C SER A 39 13.76 0.63 -5.31
N LEU A 40 12.77 1.49 -5.57
CA LEU A 40 11.42 1.06 -5.95
C LEU A 40 11.29 1.09 -7.47
N LYS A 41 10.77 0.01 -8.07
CA LYS A 41 10.51 -0.07 -9.50
C LYS A 41 9.06 -0.45 -9.76
N LEU A 42 8.45 0.22 -10.73
CA LEU A 42 7.14 -0.14 -11.27
C LEU A 42 7.32 -0.82 -12.62
N GLU A 43 6.71 -1.97 -12.79
CA GLU A 43 6.72 -2.74 -14.03
C GLU A 43 5.30 -3.11 -14.45
N THR A 44 5.12 -3.37 -15.74
CA THR A 44 3.85 -3.87 -16.26
C THR A 44 3.82 -5.38 -16.08
N GLY A 45 2.82 -5.91 -15.39
CA GLY A 45 2.47 -7.33 -15.41
C GLY A 45 1.28 -7.58 -16.32
N ASP A 46 0.91 -8.86 -16.48
CA ASP A 46 -0.15 -9.27 -17.42
C ASP A 46 -1.53 -8.71 -17.02
N ASP A 47 -1.89 -8.85 -15.73
CA ASP A 47 -3.20 -8.45 -15.21
C ASP A 47 -3.14 -7.20 -14.31
N SER A 48 -1.95 -6.78 -13.89
CA SER A 48 -1.77 -5.65 -12.97
C SER A 48 -0.38 -5.04 -13.07
N ALA A 49 -0.23 -3.80 -12.61
CA ALA A 49 1.09 -3.23 -12.40
C ALA A 49 1.78 -3.91 -11.22
N LEU A 50 3.11 -4.04 -11.29
CA LEU A 50 3.94 -4.67 -10.29
C LEU A 50 4.86 -3.66 -9.61
N LEU A 51 4.94 -3.72 -8.28
CA LEU A 51 5.95 -3.03 -7.49
C LEU A 51 7.08 -4.01 -7.16
N LYS A 52 8.32 -3.65 -7.48
CA LYS A 52 9.52 -4.42 -7.12
C LYS A 52 10.40 -3.62 -6.18
N ALA A 53 10.79 -4.24 -5.07
CA ALA A 53 11.73 -3.68 -4.10
C ALA A 53 12.43 -4.79 -3.32
N GLY A 54 13.73 -4.64 -3.05
CA GLY A 54 14.48 -5.59 -2.20
C GLY A 54 14.39 -7.06 -2.64
N GLY A 55 14.32 -7.31 -3.95
CA GLY A 55 14.17 -8.65 -4.52
C GLY A 55 12.76 -9.24 -4.46
N LYS A 56 11.78 -8.53 -3.88
CA LYS A 56 10.38 -8.96 -3.79
C LYS A 56 9.52 -8.26 -4.83
N THR A 57 8.41 -8.91 -5.18
CA THR A 57 7.43 -8.41 -6.14
C THR A 57 6.01 -8.44 -5.56
N TRP A 58 5.28 -7.34 -5.70
CA TRP A 58 3.88 -7.22 -5.32
C TRP A 58 3.03 -6.72 -6.48
N ALA A 59 1.82 -7.24 -6.63
CA ALA A 59 0.81 -6.73 -7.54
C ALA A 59 0.09 -5.54 -6.89
N LEU A 60 -0.06 -4.46 -7.64
CA LEU A 60 -0.76 -3.25 -7.21
C LEU A 60 -2.26 -3.43 -7.46
N ARG A 61 -3.07 -3.37 -6.40
CA ARG A 61 -4.53 -3.44 -6.51
C ARG A 61 -5.17 -2.16 -6.00
N GLN A 62 -5.82 -1.44 -6.91
CA GLN A 62 -6.62 -0.28 -6.53
C GLN A 62 -7.92 -0.71 -5.84
N LYS A 63 -8.27 -0.05 -4.75
CA LYS A 63 -9.51 -0.26 -4.02
C LYS A 63 -10.16 1.08 -3.70
N ASN A 64 -11.38 1.26 -4.19
CA ASN A 64 -12.16 2.45 -3.92
C ASN A 64 -12.66 2.47 -2.47
N THR A 65 -12.77 3.65 -1.90
CA THR A 65 -13.30 3.90 -0.56
C THR A 65 -14.65 4.61 -0.68
N SER A 66 -15.60 4.30 0.23
CA SER A 66 -16.87 5.04 0.30
C SER A 66 -16.73 6.44 0.86
N ASN A 67 -15.58 6.73 1.48
CA ASN A 67 -15.26 8.01 2.09
C ASN A 67 -14.20 8.72 1.24
N ALA A 68 -14.28 10.05 1.18
CA ALA A 68 -13.21 10.89 0.66
C ALA A 68 -12.10 11.04 1.71
N LEU A 69 -10.84 10.89 1.29
CA LEU A 69 -9.68 11.12 2.13
C LEU A 69 -8.99 12.41 1.68
N ILE A 70 -8.87 13.38 2.59
CA ILE A 70 -8.23 14.67 2.30
C ILE A 70 -6.77 14.60 2.75
N LEU A 71 -5.84 14.71 1.80
CA LEU A 71 -4.42 14.81 2.09
C LEU A 71 -4.08 16.26 2.42
N MET A 72 -3.56 16.49 3.62
CA MET A 72 -3.22 17.82 4.11
C MET A 72 -1.73 17.94 4.39
N ARG A 73 -1.18 19.14 4.21
CA ARG A 73 0.15 19.52 4.69
C ARG A 73 0.09 20.76 5.57
N PRO A 74 1.10 21.00 6.42
CA PRO A 74 1.28 22.30 7.06
C PRO A 74 1.32 23.45 6.03
N HIS A 75 0.70 24.58 6.37
CA HIS A 75 0.66 25.78 5.54
C HIS A 75 0.76 27.05 6.39
N GLY A 76 1.85 27.80 6.21
CA GLY A 76 2.19 28.93 7.07
C GLY A 76 2.50 28.50 8.51
N ASP A 77 2.38 29.44 9.44
CA ASP A 77 2.82 29.21 10.83
C ASP A 77 1.88 28.32 11.64
N ASN A 78 0.58 28.29 11.32
CA ASN A 78 -0.42 27.55 12.10
C ASN A 78 -1.58 27.00 11.23
N GLY A 79 -1.43 26.89 9.91
CA GLY A 79 -2.50 26.46 9.00
C GLY A 79 -2.30 25.07 8.40
N LEU A 80 -3.37 24.54 7.81
CA LEU A 80 -3.35 23.32 7.01
C LEU A 80 -3.80 23.63 5.58
N ALA A 81 -3.13 23.06 4.60
CA ALA A 81 -3.53 23.12 3.20
C ALA A 81 -4.01 21.74 2.74
N ALA A 82 -5.26 21.66 2.26
CA ALA A 82 -5.79 20.49 1.58
C ALA A 82 -5.19 20.41 0.17
N MET A 83 -4.32 19.42 -0.05
CA MET A 83 -3.53 19.24 -1.27
C MET A 83 -4.19 18.33 -2.30
N SER A 84 -4.92 17.34 -1.83
CA SER A 84 -5.58 16.35 -2.68
C SER A 84 -6.76 15.74 -1.94
N THR A 85 -7.75 15.29 -2.69
CA THR A 85 -8.83 14.44 -2.19
C THR A 85 -8.79 13.15 -2.96
N VAL A 86 -8.51 12.04 -2.28
CA VAL A 86 -8.41 10.70 -2.89
C VAL A 86 -9.62 9.86 -2.48
N HIS A 87 -10.07 8.99 -3.40
CA HIS A 87 -11.24 8.11 -3.20
C HIS A 87 -10.85 6.64 -3.30
N GLU A 88 -9.56 6.37 -3.30
CA GLU A 88 -9.00 5.06 -3.49
C GLU A 88 -7.66 4.94 -2.77
N ILE A 89 -7.35 3.71 -2.41
CA ILE A 89 -6.05 3.29 -1.93
C ILE A 89 -5.49 2.22 -2.85
N VAL A 90 -4.16 2.08 -2.88
CA VAL A 90 -3.47 1.02 -3.60
C VAL A 90 -2.97 0.01 -2.57
N GLU A 91 -3.54 -1.18 -2.57
CA GLU A 91 -3.14 -2.32 -1.75
C GLU A 91 -2.06 -3.13 -2.49
N LEU A 92 -1.25 -3.87 -1.73
CA LEU A 92 -0.15 -4.69 -2.27
C LEU A 92 -0.41 -6.18 -2.05
N ASP A 93 -0.66 -6.91 -3.13
CA ASP A 93 -0.85 -8.37 -3.10
C ASP A 93 0.47 -9.09 -3.41
N ALA A 94 0.81 -10.11 -2.62
CA ALA A 94 2.05 -10.85 -2.85
C ALA A 94 1.93 -11.68 -4.14
N VAL A 95 2.89 -11.50 -5.05
CA VAL A 95 2.97 -12.34 -6.24
C VAL A 95 3.72 -13.61 -5.87
N LYS A 96 3.20 -14.77 -6.30
CA LYS A 96 4.00 -16.00 -6.26
C LYS A 96 5.09 -15.83 -7.30
N GLU A 97 6.33 -15.71 -6.86
CA GLU A 97 7.46 -15.76 -7.77
C GLU A 97 7.42 -17.12 -8.49
N ASP A 98 7.20 -17.10 -9.80
CA ASP A 98 7.48 -18.24 -10.63
C ASP A 98 8.99 -18.47 -10.52
N LYS A 99 9.35 -19.51 -9.76
CA LYS A 99 10.72 -20.00 -9.73
C LYS A 99 11.16 -20.21 -11.17
N PRO A 100 12.40 -19.84 -11.53
CA PRO A 100 12.93 -20.18 -12.85
C PRO A 100 12.73 -21.68 -13.09
N GLU A 101 12.14 -22.01 -14.24
CA GLU A 101 11.88 -23.39 -14.68
C GLU A 101 13.15 -24.23 -14.49
N GLY A 102 13.13 -25.18 -13.56
CA GLY A 102 14.29 -26.03 -13.28
C GLY A 102 14.42 -26.63 -11.89
N GLN A 103 13.58 -26.27 -10.92
CA GLN A 103 13.55 -26.98 -9.63
C GLN A 103 12.13 -27.44 -9.29
N ALA A 104 11.90 -28.74 -9.48
CA ALA A 104 10.70 -29.42 -9.00
C ALA A 104 10.50 -29.13 -7.51
N ALA A 105 9.39 -28.46 -7.19
CA ALA A 105 8.98 -28.32 -5.79
C ALA A 105 8.51 -29.68 -5.26
N PRO A 106 8.93 -30.10 -4.05
CA PRO A 106 8.27 -31.21 -3.40
C PRO A 106 6.82 -30.82 -3.11
N LEU A 107 5.89 -31.68 -3.52
CA LEU A 107 4.45 -31.59 -3.26
C LEU A 107 4.23 -31.47 -1.74
N SER A 108 4.08 -30.25 -1.22
CA SER A 108 3.57 -30.07 0.15
C SER A 108 2.07 -30.36 0.13
N ALA A 109 1.73 -31.43 0.82
CA ALA A 109 0.39 -31.99 0.89
C ALA A 109 -0.64 -30.94 1.30
N LYS A 110 -1.63 -30.71 0.41
CA LYS A 110 -2.93 -30.10 0.75
C LYS A 110 -3.68 -31.02 1.72
N GLY A 111 -3.26 -31.02 2.98
CA GLY A 111 -3.88 -31.77 4.07
C GLY A 111 -4.82 -30.89 4.89
N LYS A 112 -6.12 -30.99 4.58
CA LYS A 112 -7.19 -31.10 5.60
C LYS A 112 -7.38 -29.91 6.57
N TRP A 113 -7.59 -28.69 6.08
CA TRP A 113 -8.18 -27.62 6.90
C TRP A 113 -9.66 -27.89 7.25
N HIS A 114 -10.42 -28.45 6.30
CA HIS A 114 -11.86 -28.68 6.45
C HIS A 114 -12.24 -29.83 7.40
N GLU A 115 -11.30 -30.63 7.89
CA GLU A 115 -11.57 -31.71 8.86
C GLU A 115 -11.55 -31.24 10.33
N LYS A 116 -11.02 -30.04 10.64
CA LYS A 116 -10.86 -29.59 12.03
C LYS A 116 -12.15 -29.09 12.71
N PHE A 117 -13.24 -28.86 11.97
CA PHE A 117 -14.47 -28.29 12.53
C PHE A 117 -15.75 -29.10 12.26
N GLY A 118 -15.62 -30.31 11.69
CA GLY A 118 -16.76 -31.09 11.18
C GLY A 118 -17.24 -32.26 12.04
N LYS A 119 -16.89 -32.36 13.33
CA LYS A 119 -17.33 -33.53 14.12
C LYS A 119 -17.51 -33.28 15.61
N LYS A 120 -18.61 -32.61 15.97
CA LYS A 120 -19.41 -32.89 17.19
C LYS A 120 -20.87 -32.46 16.94
N ARG A 121 -21.70 -33.42 16.53
CA ARG A 121 -23.13 -33.52 16.86
C ARG A 121 -23.30 -34.83 17.60
#